data_AF-X1P8S5-F1
#
_entry.id   AF-X1P8S5-F1
#
_cell.length_a   1.000
_cell.length_b   1.000
_cell.length_c   1.000
_cell.angle_alpha   90.00
_cell.angle_beta   90.00
_cell.angle_gamma   90.00
#
_symmetry.space_group_name_H-M   'P 1'
#
loop_
_entity.id
_entity.type
_entity.pdbx_description
1 polymer ?
#
loop_
_entity_poly.entity_id
_entity_poly.type
_entity_poly.pdbx_seq_one_letter_code
_entity_poly.pdbx_strand_id
1 'polypeptide(L)'
;MKLAFLAPEFLPPLGGVGIYSVNLIKELSKHQDFDIHVFTPARGDNYDKESVLAYFGHRVQLHNISVARDDFVYNFAFQRQVFRQLPKYHQQYKYNLV
;
A
#
# COMPACT_ATOMS: atom_id res chain seq x y z
N MET A 1 7.46 -1.10 15.57
CA MET A 1 6.21 -1.82 15.25
C MET A 1 6.10 -1.98 13.74
N LYS A 2 5.93 -3.21 13.26
CA LYS A 2 5.78 -3.53 11.83
C LYS A 2 4.32 -3.50 11.44
N LEU A 3 3.94 -2.60 10.55
CA LEU A 3 2.57 -2.38 10.10
C LEU A 3 2.41 -2.83 8.64
N ALA A 4 1.44 -3.69 8.37
CA ALA A 4 1.02 -4.03 7.00
C ALA A 4 -0.25 -3.27 6.65
N PHE A 5 -0.12 -2.15 5.94
CA PHE A 5 -1.26 -1.31 5.58
C PHE A 5 -1.85 -1.71 4.23
N LEU A 6 -3.11 -2.17 4.23
CA LEU A 6 -3.82 -2.60 3.02
C LEU A 6 -4.60 -1.42 2.42
N ALA A 7 -4.17 -0.93 1.27
CA ALA A 7 -4.77 0.23 0.62
C ALA A 7 -5.05 -0.06 -0.87
N PRO A 8 -6.27 -0.51 -1.24
CA PRO A 8 -6.63 -0.68 -2.64
C PRO A 8 -6.66 0.66 -3.40
N GLU A 9 -6.87 1.76 -2.68
CA GLU A 9 -6.69 3.13 -3.15
C GLU A 9 -5.61 3.80 -2.31
N PHE A 10 -4.45 4.05 -2.92
CA PHE A 10 -3.34 4.71 -2.24
C PHE A 10 -2.88 5.93 -3.04
N LEU A 11 -1.93 5.76 -3.98
CA LEU A 11 -1.42 6.86 -4.80
C LEU A 11 -1.48 6.50 -6.29
N PRO A 12 -2.06 7.36 -7.16
CA PRO A 12 -2.83 8.57 -6.82
C PRO A 12 -4.21 8.25 -6.20
N PRO A 13 -4.69 9.02 -5.22
CA PRO A 13 -5.99 8.77 -4.59
C PRO A 13 -7.14 9.25 -5.49
N LEU A 14 -8.21 8.45 -5.60
CA LEU A 14 -9.40 8.78 -6.40
C LEU A 14 -10.60 9.19 -5.55
N GLY A 15 -10.71 8.67 -4.33
CA GLY A 15 -11.79 8.97 -3.41
C GLY A 15 -11.31 9.34 -2.00
N GLY A 16 -12.28 9.61 -1.12
CA GLY A 16 -12.00 9.99 0.26
C GLY A 16 -11.17 8.96 1.02
N VAL A 17 -11.45 7.66 0.82
CA VAL A 17 -10.69 6.56 1.48
C VAL A 17 -9.21 6.59 1.09
N GLY A 18 -8.91 6.82 -0.19
CA GLY A 18 -7.53 6.97 -0.65
C GLY A 18 -6.83 8.19 -0.05
N ILE A 19 -7.52 9.33 0.04
CA ILE A 19 -6.97 10.55 0.67
C ILE A 19 -6.64 10.31 2.15
N TYR A 20 -7.56 9.71 2.91
CA TYR A 20 -7.30 9.35 4.31
C TYR A 20 -6.15 8.36 4.45
N SER A 21 -6.09 7.35 3.58
CA SER A 21 -5.02 6.36 3.55
C SER A 21 -3.64 6.99 3.33
N VAL A 22 -3.52 7.88 2.35
CA VAL A 22 -2.27 8.60 2.05
C VAL A 22 -1.87 9.49 3.21
N ASN A 23 -2.80 10.29 3.73
CA ASN A 23 -2.50 11.22 4.83
C ASN A 23 -2.11 10.49 6.11
N LEU A 24 -2.83 9.42 6.47
CA LEU A 24 -2.52 8.60 7.64
C LEU A 24 -1.10 8.02 7.54
N ILE A 25 -0.76 7.41 6.41
CA ILE A 25 0.57 6.82 6.21
C ILE A 25 1.66 7.88 6.14
N LYS A 26 1.37 9.05 5.57
CA LYS A 26 2.30 10.18 5.53
C LYS A 26 2.64 10.67 6.93
N GLU A 27 1.66 10.77 7.82
CA GLU A 27 1.90 11.16 9.22
C GLU A 27 2.56 10.05 10.03
N LEU A 28 2.07 8.80 9.92
CA LEU A 28 2.66 7.66 10.63
C LEU A 28 4.12 7.42 10.24
N SER A 29 4.47 7.55 8.96
CA SER A 29 5.85 7.34 8.48
C SER A 29 6.86 8.36 9.00
N LYS A 30 6.43 9.45 9.65
CA LYS A 30 7.32 10.38 10.35
C LYS A 30 7.82 9.83 11.69
N HIS A 31 7.11 8.87 12.27
CA HIS A 31 7.48 8.23 13.52
C HIS A 31 8.45 7.07 13.25
N GLN A 32 9.67 7.16 13.78
CA GLN A 32 10.73 6.17 13.55
C GLN A 32 10.41 4.79 14.13
N ASP A 33 9.46 4.71 15.05
CA ASP A 33 9.04 3.44 15.65
C ASP A 33 8.24 2.57 14.69
N PHE A 34 7.81 3.08 13.53
CA PHE A 34 7.00 2.31 12.58
C PHE A 34 7.82 1.86 11.37
N ASP A 35 7.75 0.56 11.09
CA ASP A 35 8.20 -0.05 9.84
C ASP A 35 6.95 -0.38 9.01
N ILE A 36 6.63 0.49 8.06
CA ILE A 36 5.35 0.50 7.36
C ILE A 36 5.51 -0.15 5.98
N HIS A 37 4.76 -1.23 5.77
CA HIS A 37 4.60 -1.90 4.48
C HIS A 37 3.22 -1.59 3.92
N VAL A 38 3.16 -0.85 2.82
CA VAL A 38 1.92 -0.54 2.12
C VAL A 38 1.70 -1.55 1.00
N PHE A 39 0.56 -2.22 1.02
CA PHE A 39 0.09 -3.11 -0.03
C PHE A 39 -0.97 -2.39 -0.85
N THR A 40 -0.69 -2.15 -2.13
CA THR A 40 -1.58 -1.39 -3.03
C THR A 40 -1.49 -1.93 -4.45
N PRO A 41 -2.52 -1.80 -5.29
CA PRO A 41 -2.35 -1.98 -6.74
C PRO A 41 -1.35 -0.96 -7.31
N ALA A 42 -0.65 -1.34 -8.39
CA ALA A 42 -0.08 -0.37 -9.32
C ALA A 42 -1.22 0.23 -10.15
N ARG A 43 -1.32 1.56 -10.23
CA ARG A 43 -2.46 2.26 -10.84
C ARG A 43 -2.02 3.13 -12.02
N GLY A 44 -2.67 2.94 -13.16
CA GLY A 44 -2.43 3.70 -14.39
C GLY A 44 -1.24 3.19 -15.20
N ASP A 45 -1.22 3.54 -16.48
CA ASP A 45 -0.19 3.09 -17.43
C ASP A 45 1.19 3.73 -17.17
N ASN A 46 1.20 4.90 -16.52
CA ASN A 46 2.41 5.63 -16.13
C ASN A 46 2.75 5.46 -14.64
N TYR A 47 2.39 4.32 -14.05
CA TYR A 47 2.70 4.05 -12.65
C TYR A 47 4.20 3.96 -12.43
N ASP A 48 4.74 4.93 -11.69
CA ASP A 48 6.13 4.91 -11.24
C ASP A 48 6.18 4.68 -9.73
N LYS A 49 6.68 3.51 -9.34
CA LYS A 49 6.88 3.13 -7.94
C LYS A 49 7.81 4.11 -7.21
N GLU A 50 8.82 4.65 -7.89
CA GLU A 50 9.80 5.52 -7.28
C GLU A 50 9.17 6.88 -6.91
N SER A 51 8.35 7.45 -7.78
CA SER A 51 7.57 8.65 -7.46
C SER A 51 6.71 8.51 -6.20
N VAL A 52 6.11 7.32 -5.98
CA VAL A 52 5.34 7.03 -4.78
C VAL A 52 6.26 6.97 -3.56
N LEU A 53 7.38 6.26 -3.63
CA LEU A 53 8.34 6.18 -2.53
C LEU A 53 8.91 7.56 -2.17
N ALA A 54 9.28 8.36 -3.17
CA ALA A 54 9.76 9.72 -3.02
C ALA A 54 8.71 10.63 -2.36
N TYR A 55 7.42 10.46 -2.68
CA TYR A 55 6.33 11.18 -2.02
C TYR A 55 6.31 10.96 -0.49
N PHE A 56 6.70 9.76 -0.04
CA PHE A 56 6.84 9.42 1.39
C PHE A 56 8.27 9.60 1.92
N GLY A 57 9.19 10.19 1.13
CA GLY A 57 10.59 10.36 1.50
C GLY A 57 11.30 9.04 1.81
N HIS A 58 10.94 7.96 1.11
CA HIS A 58 11.48 6.60 1.27
C HIS A 58 11.29 6.00 2.67
N ARG A 59 10.31 6.49 3.43
CA ARG A 59 10.01 6.03 4.80
C ARG A 59 9.02 4.85 4.86
N VAL A 60 8.57 4.37 3.70
CA VAL A 60 7.62 3.27 3.60
C VAL A 60 8.12 2.24 2.59
N GLN A 61 7.73 0.98 2.79
CA GLN A 61 7.96 -0.09 1.83
C GLN A 61 6.70 -0.32 1.01
N LEU A 62 6.81 -0.28 -0.31
CA LEU A 62 5.66 -0.40 -1.20
C LEU A 62 5.62 -1.77 -1.89
N HIS A 63 4.49 -2.47 -1.75
CA HIS A 63 4.23 -3.79 -2.34
C HIS A 63 3.09 -3.69 -3.34
N ASN A 64 3.44 -3.60 -4.63
CA ASN A 64 2.46 -3.62 -5.72
C ASN A 64 2.00 -5.06 -5.99
N ILE A 65 0.93 -5.50 -5.31
CA ILE A 65 0.46 -6.90 -5.35
C ILE A 65 -0.57 -7.19 -6.44
N SER A 66 -1.13 -6.16 -7.06
CA SER A 66 -2.07 -6.23 -8.18
C SER A 66 -1.95 -5.00 -9.08
N VAL A 67 -2.77 -4.92 -10.13
CA VAL A 67 -2.83 -3.76 -11.04
C VAL A 67 -4.27 -3.27 -11.09
N ALA A 68 -4.48 -1.95 -11.03
CA ALA A 68 -5.77 -1.30 -11.21
C ALA A 68 -5.85 -0.68 -12.60
N ARG A 69 -6.51 -1.40 -13.53
CA ARG A 69 -6.78 -0.96 -14.91
C ARG A 69 -8.21 -0.47 -15.12
N ASP A 70 -9.08 -0.73 -14.16
CA ASP A 70 -10.49 -0.43 -14.18
C ASP A 70 -10.90 0.15 -12.82
N ASP A 71 -12.15 0.61 -12.71
CA ASP A 71 -12.68 1.27 -11.51
C ASP A 71 -13.34 0.33 -10.49
N PHE A 72 -13.57 -0.95 -10.82
CA PHE A 72 -14.41 -1.84 -10.01
C PHE A 72 -13.82 -3.22 -9.71
N VAL A 73 -13.34 -3.92 -10.73
CA VAL A 73 -12.81 -5.29 -10.65
C VAL A 73 -11.42 -5.31 -10.00
N TYR A 74 -10.69 -4.19 -10.05
CA TYR A 74 -9.37 -4.10 -9.40
C TYR A 74 -9.43 -4.41 -7.91
N ASN A 75 -10.52 -4.05 -7.21
CA ASN A 75 -10.70 -4.33 -5.79
C ASN A 75 -10.76 -5.83 -5.50
N PHE A 76 -11.49 -6.58 -6.32
CA PHE A 76 -11.55 -8.04 -6.18
C PHE A 76 -10.18 -8.69 -6.47
N ALA A 77 -9.49 -8.22 -7.52
CA ALA A 77 -8.14 -8.68 -7.83
C ALA A 77 -7.16 -8.39 -6.68
N PHE A 78 -7.23 -7.19 -6.08
CA PHE A 78 -6.44 -6.82 -4.92
C PHE A 78 -6.73 -7.73 -3.72
N GLN A 79 -7.99 -7.92 -3.34
CA GLN A 79 -8.39 -8.79 -2.22
C GLN A 79 -7.90 -10.23 -2.41
N ARG A 80 -8.04 -10.78 -3.62
CA ARG A 80 -7.52 -12.11 -3.96
C ARG A 80 -6.00 -12.19 -3.80
N GLN A 81 -5.28 -11.13 -4.17
CA GLN A 81 -3.82 -11.07 -4.02
C GLN A 81 -3.40 -10.89 -2.57
N VAL A 82 -4.11 -10.10 -1.77
CA VAL A 82 -3.91 -10.01 -0.31
C VAL A 82 -4.02 -11.41 0.32
N PHE A 83 -5.10 -12.13 0.06
CA PHE A 83 -5.29 -13.48 0.60
C PHE A 83 -4.16 -14.45 0.24
N ARG A 84 -3.58 -14.33 -0.97
CA ARG A 84 -2.51 -15.21 -1.47
C ARG A 84 -1.11 -14.81 -1.02
N GLN A 85 -0.83 -13.51 -0.93
CA GLN A 85 0.51 -12.98 -0.75
C GLN A 85 0.76 -12.55 0.70
N LEU A 86 -0.21 -11.91 1.36
CA LEU A 86 -0.03 -11.39 2.71
C LEU A 86 0.45 -12.46 3.71
N PRO A 87 -0.01 -13.73 3.69
CA PRO A 87 0.54 -14.75 4.56
C PRO A 87 2.04 -15.00 4.35
N LYS A 88 2.52 -14.94 3.11
CA LYS A 88 3.95 -15.12 2.77
C LYS A 88 4.77 -13.94 3.28
N TYR A 89 4.29 -12.72 3.05
CA TYR A 89 4.91 -11.51 3.59
C TYR A 89 4.91 -11.52 5.12
N HIS A 90 3.81 -11.93 5.75
CA HIS A 90 3.73 -12.02 7.20
C HIS A 90 4.69 -13.08 7.75
N GLN A 91 4.87 -14.22 7.07
CA GLN A 91 5.88 -15.21 7.44
C GLN A 91 7.30 -14.63 7.43
N GLN A 92 7.62 -13.78 6.44
CA GLN A 92 8.94 -13.15 6.29
C GLN A 92 9.16 -11.98 7.25
N TYR A 93 8.20 -11.04 7.32
CA TYR A 93 8.38 -9.76 8.01
C TYR A 93 7.82 -9.75 9.44
N LYS A 94 6.89 -10.65 9.78
CA LYS A 94 6.25 -10.76 11.11
C LYS A 94 5.57 -9.45 11.55
N TYR A 95 4.54 -9.03 10.81
CA TYR A 95 3.78 -7.82 11.12
C TYR A 95 3.11 -7.88 12.50
N ASN A 96 3.13 -6.78 13.23
CA ASN A 96 2.45 -6.65 14.52
C ASN A 96 0.98 -6.24 14.34
N LEU A 97 0.70 -5.45 13.31
CA LEU A 97 -0.63 -4.95 12.97
C LEU A 97 -0.82 -5.04 11.45
N VAL A 98 -2.02 -5.46 11.04
CA VAL A 98 -2.52 -5.43 9.66
C VAL A 98 -3.73 -4.52 9.63
#